data_AF-A0A7Z9W652-F1
#
_entry.id   AF-A0A7Z9W652-F1
#
_cell.length_a   1.000
_cell.length_b   1.000
_cell.length_c   1.000
_cell.angle_alpha   90.00
_cell.angle_beta   90.00
_cell.angle_gamma   90.00
#
_symmetry.space_group_name_H-M   'P 1'
#
loop_
_entity.id
_entity.type
_entity.pdbx_description
1 polymer ?
#
loop_
_entity_poly.entity_id
_entity_poly.type
_entity_poly.pdbx_seq_one_letter_code
_entity_poly.pdbx_strand_id
1 'polypeptide(L)'
;KTHQLLGKLGGATGTWSAHKVAYPKVNWIRFTNRIIKSLGLEPNLVTTQIESHDSLAESYHQIVRINSILTNLCRDMWSYISRGILGQKTVAGEVGSSTMPHKINPIQFENAEGNLGVANALLNHLATTLPISRMQRDLTDSTTLRNQGVALGHSTLALKNVLNGLSRISVNRSQLSAELNKHWEVLAEAVQTILRKAGKQDAYEGMKALTRGQQVDANSIKQFVSQLNLGDKDKQTLLKLTPADYTGLAPKLVEMI
;
A
#
# COMPACT_ATOMS: atom_id res chain seq x y z
N LYS A 1 -10.18 10.02 -11.30
CA LYS A 1 -11.58 10.48 -11.18
C LYS A 1 -12.06 10.15 -9.77
N THR A 2 -12.74 11.07 -9.10
CA THR A 2 -13.35 10.81 -7.79
C THR A 2 -14.47 9.79 -7.98
N HIS A 3 -14.52 8.75 -7.14
CA HIS A 3 -15.59 7.77 -7.18
C HIS A 3 -16.93 8.42 -6.82
N GLN A 4 -18.00 7.99 -7.48
CA GLN A 4 -19.35 8.53 -7.31
C GLN A 4 -20.29 7.44 -6.82
N LEU A 5 -20.97 7.71 -5.71
CA LEU A 5 -22.00 6.83 -5.18
C LEU A 5 -23.32 7.07 -5.92
N LEU A 6 -23.97 5.98 -6.31
CA LEU A 6 -25.26 6.02 -6.98
C LEU A 6 -26.41 6.14 -5.96
N GLY A 7 -27.49 6.77 -6.38
CA GLY A 7 -28.74 6.85 -5.61
C GLY A 7 -29.95 6.70 -6.52
N LYS A 8 -31.04 6.14 -5.98
CA LYS A 8 -32.25 5.86 -6.77
C LYS A 8 -33.52 6.34 -6.08
N LEU A 9 -34.51 6.71 -6.88
CA LEU A 9 -35.89 6.96 -6.44
C LEU A 9 -36.82 6.63 -7.60
N GLY A 10 -37.43 5.43 -7.56
CA GLY A 10 -38.29 4.90 -8.64
C GLY A 10 -39.55 4.16 -8.15
N GLY A 11 -39.88 4.22 -6.86
CA GLY A 11 -41.02 3.49 -6.29
C GLY A 11 -40.80 1.98 -6.17
N ALA A 12 -41.89 1.22 -6.11
CA ALA A 12 -41.90 -0.20 -5.72
C ALA A 12 -41.05 -1.11 -6.61
N THR A 13 -40.99 -0.87 -7.92
CA THR A 13 -40.25 -1.70 -8.88
C THR A 13 -39.38 -0.88 -9.84
N GLY A 14 -39.04 0.36 -9.47
CA GLY A 14 -38.17 1.23 -10.28
C GLY A 14 -38.84 1.92 -11.47
N THR A 15 -40.17 1.93 -11.54
CA THR A 15 -40.95 2.37 -12.70
C THR A 15 -41.85 3.58 -12.44
N TRP A 16 -41.83 4.13 -11.22
CA TRP A 16 -42.68 5.24 -10.78
C TRP A 16 -44.20 4.99 -10.95
N SER A 17 -44.67 3.74 -11.10
CA SER A 17 -46.07 3.44 -11.44
C SER A 17 -47.10 4.16 -10.55
N ALA A 18 -46.97 4.08 -9.22
CA ALA A 18 -47.87 4.76 -8.30
C ALA A 18 -47.83 6.30 -8.44
N HIS A 19 -46.63 6.85 -8.64
CA HIS A 19 -46.41 8.28 -8.81
C HIS A 19 -47.05 8.79 -10.11
N LYS A 20 -46.95 8.00 -11.19
CA LYS A 20 -47.54 8.32 -12.49
C LYS A 20 -49.07 8.29 -12.45
N VAL A 21 -49.67 7.36 -11.69
CA VAL A 21 -51.13 7.32 -11.45
C VAL A 21 -51.59 8.56 -10.69
N ALA A 22 -50.94 8.89 -9.57
CA ALA A 22 -51.34 10.01 -8.73
C ALA A 22 -51.09 11.38 -9.39
N TYR A 23 -49.97 11.53 -10.10
CA TYR A 23 -49.59 12.79 -10.75
C TYR A 23 -49.06 12.56 -12.17
N PRO A 24 -49.95 12.38 -13.17
CA PRO A 24 -49.56 12.00 -14.52
C PRO A 24 -48.80 13.09 -15.27
N LYS A 25 -48.94 14.37 -14.88
CA LYS A 25 -48.29 15.51 -15.54
C LYS A 25 -46.88 15.81 -15.01
N VAL A 26 -46.46 15.21 -13.90
CA VAL A 26 -45.13 15.43 -13.31
C VAL A 26 -44.06 14.67 -14.11
N ASN A 27 -42.96 15.35 -14.44
CA ASN A 27 -41.77 14.70 -14.99
C ASN A 27 -40.97 14.05 -13.85
N TRP A 28 -41.31 12.81 -13.55
CA TRP A 28 -40.73 12.05 -12.44
C TRP A 28 -39.24 11.76 -12.61
N ILE A 29 -38.75 11.57 -13.83
CA ILE A 29 -37.31 11.40 -14.09
C ILE A 29 -36.55 12.69 -13.73
N ARG A 30 -37.02 13.85 -14.19
CA ARG A 30 -36.43 15.15 -13.85
C ARG A 30 -36.51 15.42 -12.35
N PHE A 31 -37.62 15.07 -11.72
CA PHE A 31 -37.79 15.18 -10.27
C PHE A 31 -36.76 14.31 -9.52
N THR A 32 -36.66 13.02 -9.83
CA THR A 32 -35.68 12.10 -9.24
C THR A 32 -34.26 12.61 -9.42
N ASN A 33 -33.86 13.02 -10.63
CA ASN A 33 -32.53 13.55 -10.89
C ASN A 33 -32.20 14.75 -10.01
N ARG A 34 -33.14 15.68 -9.81
CA ARG A 34 -32.94 16.84 -8.94
C ARG A 34 -32.75 16.43 -7.47
N ILE A 35 -33.57 15.51 -6.98
CA ILE A 35 -33.49 15.04 -5.59
C ILE A 35 -32.18 14.30 -5.34
N ILE A 36 -31.85 13.30 -6.16
CA ILE A 36 -30.64 12.51 -5.95
C ILE A 36 -29.38 13.37 -6.03
N LYS A 37 -29.29 14.29 -7.01
CA LYS A 37 -28.17 15.23 -7.10
C LYS A 37 -28.11 16.21 -5.93
N SER A 38 -29.25 16.63 -5.37
CA SER A 38 -29.27 17.48 -4.18
C SER A 38 -28.71 16.79 -2.92
N LEU A 39 -28.66 15.46 -2.92
CA LEU A 39 -28.02 14.64 -1.87
C LEU A 39 -26.54 14.35 -2.15
N GLY A 40 -25.97 14.90 -3.23
CA GLY A 40 -24.58 14.66 -3.61
C GLY A 40 -24.32 13.27 -4.24
N LEU A 41 -25.37 12.58 -4.66
CA LEU A 41 -25.29 11.25 -5.31
C LEU A 41 -25.52 11.37 -6.82
N GLU A 42 -25.05 10.39 -7.57
CA GLU A 42 -25.32 10.29 -9.01
C GLU A 42 -26.62 9.48 -9.25
N PRO A 43 -27.57 9.97 -10.05
CA PRO A 43 -28.85 9.27 -10.26
C PRO A 43 -28.69 7.93 -10.99
N ASN A 44 -29.13 6.85 -10.36
CA ASN A 44 -29.36 5.56 -11.00
C ASN A 44 -30.86 5.42 -11.33
N LEU A 45 -31.18 5.57 -12.62
CA LEU A 45 -32.57 5.57 -13.11
C LEU A 45 -33.07 4.19 -13.49
N VAL A 46 -32.18 3.22 -13.72
CA VAL A 46 -32.53 1.87 -14.16
C VAL A 46 -32.27 0.92 -12.99
N THR A 47 -33.27 0.79 -12.14
CA THR A 47 -33.20 -0.04 -10.94
C THR A 47 -34.42 -0.93 -10.81
N THR A 48 -34.33 -1.93 -9.95
CA THR A 48 -35.50 -2.65 -9.46
C THR A 48 -36.04 -1.94 -8.20
N GLN A 49 -36.47 -2.70 -7.19
CA GLN A 49 -36.89 -2.13 -5.92
C GLN A 49 -35.72 -1.62 -5.06
N ILE A 50 -34.49 -2.08 -5.32
CA ILE A 50 -33.26 -1.66 -4.64
C ILE A 50 -32.36 -0.87 -5.59
N GLU A 51 -31.39 -0.15 -5.05
CA GLU A 51 -30.23 0.32 -5.84
C GLU A 51 -29.36 -0.91 -6.19
N SER A 52 -28.58 -0.89 -7.28
CA SER A 52 -27.86 -2.09 -7.73
C SER A 52 -26.65 -2.45 -6.85
N HIS A 53 -26.25 -1.58 -5.94
CA HIS A 53 -25.10 -1.71 -5.04
C HIS A 53 -23.74 -1.76 -5.75
N ASP A 54 -23.69 -1.59 -7.07
CA ASP A 54 -22.45 -1.68 -7.86
C ASP A 54 -21.45 -0.59 -7.47
N SER A 55 -21.92 0.66 -7.36
CA SER A 55 -21.05 1.77 -6.91
C SER A 55 -20.56 1.56 -5.48
N LEU A 56 -21.36 0.94 -4.62
CA LEU A 56 -20.95 0.61 -3.27
C LEU A 56 -19.87 -0.49 -3.25
N ALA A 57 -20.01 -1.52 -4.08
CA ALA A 57 -19.00 -2.56 -4.26
C ALA A 57 -17.68 -2.00 -4.82
N GLU A 58 -17.74 -1.09 -5.78
CA GLU A 58 -16.58 -0.36 -6.29
C GLU A 58 -15.86 0.44 -5.19
N SER A 59 -16.62 1.13 -4.33
CA SER A 59 -16.10 1.87 -3.17
C SER A 59 -15.38 0.93 -2.20
N TYR A 60 -16.00 -0.21 -1.84
CA TYR A 60 -15.37 -1.20 -0.97
C TYR A 60 -14.08 -1.75 -1.56
N HIS A 61 -14.04 -2.08 -2.86
CA HIS A 61 -12.81 -2.52 -3.51
C HIS A 61 -11.71 -1.45 -3.55
N GLN A 62 -12.05 -0.15 -3.58
CA GLN A 62 -11.05 0.91 -3.42
C GLN A 62 -10.42 0.87 -2.03
N ILE A 63 -11.23 0.69 -0.99
CA ILE A 63 -10.74 0.58 0.39
C ILE A 63 -9.90 -0.69 0.56
N VAL A 64 -10.30 -1.82 -0.04
CA VAL A 64 -9.50 -3.06 -0.03
C VAL A 64 -8.11 -2.83 -0.61
N ARG A 65 -7.99 -2.08 -1.71
CA ARG A 65 -6.68 -1.75 -2.31
C ARG A 65 -5.83 -0.88 -1.39
N ILE A 66 -6.44 0.14 -0.77
CA ILE A 66 -5.75 0.98 0.22
C ILE A 66 -5.27 0.12 1.40
N ASN A 67 -6.13 -0.74 1.93
CA ASN A 67 -5.79 -1.64 3.02
C ASN A 67 -4.62 -2.55 2.65
N SER A 68 -4.59 -3.12 1.43
CA SER A 68 -3.48 -3.96 0.97
C SER A 68 -2.14 -3.20 0.89
N ILE A 69 -2.16 -1.95 0.45
CA ILE A 69 -0.97 -1.08 0.45
C ILE A 69 -0.49 -0.85 1.89
N LEU A 70 -1.42 -0.56 2.81
CA LEU A 70 -1.10 -0.38 4.23
C LEU A 70 -0.62 -1.67 4.90
N THR A 71 -1.16 -2.83 4.53
CA THR A 71 -0.66 -4.13 5.02
C THR A 71 0.78 -4.35 4.59
N ASN A 72 1.15 -4.03 3.34
CA ASN A 72 2.53 -4.10 2.90
C ASN A 72 3.43 -3.14 3.70
N LEU A 73 2.99 -1.89 3.90
CA LEU A 73 3.69 -0.93 4.75
C LEU A 73 3.90 -1.48 6.17
N CYS A 74 2.88 -2.04 6.81
CA CYS A 74 2.99 -2.63 8.15
C CYS A 74 4.06 -3.72 8.23
N ARG A 75 4.11 -4.61 7.24
CA ARG A 75 5.10 -5.72 7.17
C ARG A 75 6.52 -5.22 6.93
N ASP A 76 6.68 -4.25 6.04
CA ASP A 76 7.99 -3.64 5.77
C ASP A 76 8.49 -2.89 7.00
N MET A 77 7.64 -2.10 7.65
CA MET A 77 7.97 -1.40 8.90
C MET A 77 8.33 -2.38 10.02
N TRP A 78 7.57 -3.45 10.18
CA TRP A 78 7.89 -4.53 11.13
C TRP A 78 9.28 -5.11 10.85
N SER A 79 9.60 -5.39 9.58
CA SER A 79 10.88 -5.97 9.17
C SER A 79 12.06 -5.02 9.40
N TYR A 80 11.90 -3.73 9.09
CA TYR A 80 12.91 -2.72 9.38
C TYR A 80 13.15 -2.55 10.88
N ILE A 81 12.10 -2.65 11.70
CA ILE A 81 12.20 -2.61 13.17
C ILE A 81 12.89 -3.87 13.70
N SER A 82 12.53 -5.04 13.18
CA SER A 82 13.15 -6.33 13.54
C SER A 82 14.67 -6.34 13.27
N ARG A 83 15.09 -5.70 12.17
CA ARG A 83 16.52 -5.51 11.81
C ARG A 83 17.23 -4.42 12.63
N GLY A 84 16.49 -3.66 13.45
CA GLY A 84 17.05 -2.54 14.21
C GLY A 84 17.48 -1.34 13.35
N ILE A 85 17.12 -1.32 12.06
CA ILE A 85 17.34 -0.17 11.15
C ILE A 85 16.42 0.97 11.56
N LEU A 86 15.17 0.64 11.85
CA LEU A 86 14.21 1.54 12.47
C LEU A 86 14.06 1.16 13.94
N GLY A 87 13.98 2.17 14.79
CA GLY A 87 13.65 2.04 16.20
C GLY A 87 12.26 2.61 16.47
N GLN A 88 11.82 2.43 17.71
CA GLN A 88 10.58 3.04 18.22
C GLN A 88 10.90 3.88 19.45
N LYS A 89 10.41 5.12 19.45
CA LYS A 89 10.49 6.02 20.59
C LYS A 89 9.62 5.47 21.72
N THR A 90 10.20 5.38 22.92
CA THR A 90 9.49 5.00 24.14
C THR A 90 8.57 6.13 24.58
N VAL A 91 7.39 5.76 25.11
CA VAL A 91 6.51 6.69 25.81
C VAL A 91 6.61 6.36 27.30
N ALA A 92 6.79 7.37 28.13
CA ALA A 92 6.91 7.18 29.58
C ALA A 92 5.66 6.48 30.13
N GLY A 93 5.86 5.40 30.90
CA GLY A 93 4.79 4.61 31.50
C GLY A 93 4.22 3.47 30.65
N GLU A 94 4.68 3.29 29.41
CA GLU A 94 4.23 2.19 28.55
C GLU A 94 4.97 0.88 28.87
N VAL A 95 4.21 -0.21 29.05
CA VAL A 95 4.74 -1.55 29.29
C VAL A 95 4.83 -2.29 27.96
N GLY A 96 6.04 -2.50 27.44
CA GLY A 96 6.24 -3.19 26.16
C GLY A 96 6.13 -4.72 26.22
N SER A 97 6.41 -5.32 27.38
CA SER A 97 6.19 -6.74 27.68
C SER A 97 6.02 -6.95 29.18
N SER A 98 5.12 -7.84 29.57
CA SER A 98 4.84 -8.18 30.97
C SER A 98 5.99 -8.89 31.68
N THR A 99 6.92 -9.51 30.94
CA THR A 99 8.03 -10.29 31.50
C THR A 99 9.42 -9.82 31.04
N MET A 100 9.50 -9.00 29.99
CA MET A 100 10.76 -8.48 29.44
C MET A 100 10.75 -6.94 29.40
N PRO A 101 11.19 -6.25 30.47
CA PRO A 101 11.06 -4.79 30.60
C PRO A 101 11.77 -3.97 29.52
N HIS A 102 12.77 -4.56 28.84
CA HIS A 102 13.55 -3.90 27.78
C HIS A 102 12.89 -4.02 26.39
N LYS A 103 11.83 -4.82 26.23
CA LYS A 103 11.27 -5.16 24.91
C LYS A 103 10.33 -4.07 24.40
N ILE A 104 10.63 -3.52 23.23
CA ILE A 104 9.79 -2.54 22.53
C ILE A 104 9.29 -3.17 21.23
N ASN A 105 8.02 -3.56 21.19
CA ASN A 105 7.41 -4.28 20.07
C ASN A 105 6.71 -3.33 19.09
N PRO A 106 6.70 -3.62 17.78
CA PRO A 106 5.98 -2.83 16.78
C PRO A 106 4.46 -3.06 16.80
N ILE A 107 3.85 -3.03 18.00
CA ILE A 107 2.46 -3.45 18.26
C ILE A 107 1.43 -2.66 17.43
N GLN A 108 1.74 -1.40 17.12
CA GLN A 108 0.87 -0.56 16.31
C GLN A 108 0.78 -1.10 14.87
N PHE A 109 1.92 -1.48 14.27
CA PHE A 109 1.92 -2.05 12.92
C PHE A 109 1.30 -3.46 12.90
N GLU A 110 1.54 -4.27 13.92
CA GLU A 110 0.95 -5.62 14.05
C GLU A 110 -0.58 -5.54 14.23
N ASN A 111 -1.06 -4.62 15.08
CA ASN A 111 -2.50 -4.39 15.28
C ASN A 111 -3.17 -3.90 14.00
N ALA A 112 -2.52 -2.97 13.29
CA ALA A 112 -3.01 -2.50 12.00
C ALA A 112 -3.08 -3.65 10.98
N GLU A 113 -2.02 -4.44 10.81
CA GLU A 113 -2.01 -5.58 9.88
C GLU A 113 -3.18 -6.53 10.12
N GLY A 114 -3.41 -6.94 11.37
CA GLY A 114 -4.52 -7.83 11.72
C GLY A 114 -5.89 -7.23 11.37
N ASN A 115 -6.12 -5.96 11.72
CA ASN A 115 -7.38 -5.28 11.44
C ASN A 115 -7.61 -5.05 9.94
N LEU A 116 -6.57 -4.76 9.15
CA LEU A 116 -6.67 -4.63 7.69
C LEU A 116 -7.12 -5.94 7.04
N GLY A 117 -6.62 -7.08 7.53
CA GLY A 117 -7.04 -8.41 7.09
C GLY A 117 -8.53 -8.67 7.34
N VAL A 118 -9.02 -8.38 8.56
CA VAL A 118 -10.44 -8.51 8.91
C VAL A 118 -11.32 -7.58 8.07
N ALA A 119 -10.91 -6.31 7.94
CA ALA A 119 -11.61 -5.33 7.11
C ALA A 119 -11.75 -5.82 5.67
N ASN A 120 -10.66 -6.31 5.06
CA ASN A 120 -10.67 -6.81 3.69
C ASN A 120 -11.58 -8.01 3.49
N ALA A 121 -11.61 -8.95 4.44
CA ALA A 121 -12.50 -10.11 4.37
C ALA A 121 -13.97 -9.68 4.31
N LEU A 122 -14.37 -8.74 5.18
CA LEU A 122 -15.74 -8.23 5.22
C LEU A 122 -16.07 -7.37 4.00
N LEU A 123 -15.18 -6.46 3.59
CA LEU A 123 -15.40 -5.58 2.44
C LEU A 123 -15.55 -6.37 1.13
N ASN A 124 -14.72 -7.40 0.91
CA ASN A 124 -14.85 -8.27 -0.25
C ASN A 124 -16.17 -9.05 -0.21
N HIS A 125 -16.56 -9.59 0.94
CA HIS A 125 -17.85 -10.28 1.07
C HIS A 125 -19.03 -9.35 0.73
N LEU A 126 -19.03 -8.12 1.25
CA LEU A 126 -20.05 -7.12 0.93
C LEU A 126 -20.08 -6.80 -0.57
N ALA A 127 -18.91 -6.55 -1.16
CA ALA A 127 -18.78 -6.18 -2.57
C ALA A 127 -19.26 -7.28 -3.54
N THR A 128 -19.03 -8.55 -3.21
CA THR A 128 -19.46 -9.67 -4.06
C THR A 128 -20.93 -10.07 -3.85
N THR A 129 -21.49 -9.81 -2.67
CA THR A 129 -22.82 -10.32 -2.30
C THR A 129 -23.93 -9.30 -2.58
N LEU A 130 -23.70 -8.02 -2.28
CA LEU A 130 -24.76 -7.00 -2.37
C LEU A 130 -25.34 -6.82 -3.79
N PRO A 131 -24.54 -6.85 -4.88
CA PRO A 131 -25.09 -6.67 -6.23
C PRO A 131 -25.98 -7.81 -6.73
N ILE A 132 -26.06 -8.93 -6.00
CA ILE A 132 -26.80 -10.12 -6.42
C ILE A 132 -28.10 -10.22 -5.63
N SER A 133 -29.24 -10.03 -6.30
CA SER A 133 -30.57 -10.14 -5.69
C SER A 133 -31.55 -10.85 -6.63
N ARG A 134 -32.41 -11.72 -6.09
CA ARG A 134 -33.37 -12.49 -6.91
C ARG A 134 -34.47 -11.58 -7.48
N MET A 135 -34.67 -11.65 -8.80
CA MET A 135 -35.75 -10.92 -9.51
C MET A 135 -35.76 -9.41 -9.18
N GLN A 136 -36.90 -8.84 -8.76
CA GLN A 136 -37.00 -7.41 -8.42
C GLN A 136 -36.36 -7.05 -7.07
N ARG A 137 -36.20 -8.05 -6.18
CA ARG A 137 -35.26 -8.11 -5.05
C ARG A 137 -35.63 -9.31 -4.16
N ASP A 138 -34.65 -9.80 -3.42
CA ASP A 138 -34.86 -10.41 -2.12
C ASP A 138 -34.38 -9.46 -1.00
N LEU A 139 -34.50 -9.86 0.27
CA LEU A 139 -34.23 -8.99 1.43
C LEU A 139 -32.91 -9.34 2.15
N THR A 140 -32.07 -10.17 1.54
CA THR A 140 -30.81 -10.60 2.17
C THR A 140 -29.82 -9.45 2.30
N ASP A 141 -29.85 -8.49 1.37
CA ASP A 141 -29.05 -7.27 1.38
C ASP A 141 -29.29 -6.41 2.65
N SER A 142 -30.52 -6.38 3.17
CA SER A 142 -30.91 -5.56 4.34
C SER A 142 -30.13 -5.89 5.62
N THR A 143 -29.86 -7.17 5.88
CA THR A 143 -29.03 -7.57 7.04
C THR A 143 -27.54 -7.42 6.72
N THR A 144 -27.14 -7.74 5.48
CA THR A 144 -25.76 -7.66 5.01
C THR A 144 -25.23 -6.21 5.07
N LEU A 145 -26.00 -5.23 4.59
CA LEU A 145 -25.64 -3.80 4.59
C LEU A 145 -25.38 -3.22 5.99
N ARG A 146 -25.97 -3.79 7.05
CA ARG A 146 -25.75 -3.33 8.44
C ARG A 146 -24.31 -3.60 8.91
N ASN A 147 -23.57 -4.43 8.21
CA ASN A 147 -22.18 -4.78 8.52
C ASN A 147 -21.15 -3.86 7.85
N GLN A 148 -21.56 -2.90 7.00
CA GLN A 148 -20.61 -1.96 6.38
C GLN A 148 -19.79 -1.19 7.43
N GLY A 149 -20.43 -0.78 8.53
CA GLY A 149 -19.76 -0.06 9.61
C GLY A 149 -18.73 -0.91 10.36
N VAL A 150 -18.96 -2.23 10.46
CA VAL A 150 -18.01 -3.17 11.08
C VAL A 150 -16.74 -3.25 10.24
N ALA A 151 -16.89 -3.44 8.93
CA ALA A 151 -15.78 -3.52 7.99
C ALA A 151 -14.95 -2.21 7.98
N LEU A 152 -15.63 -1.07 7.87
CA LEU A 152 -15.00 0.26 7.90
C LEU A 152 -14.39 0.61 9.26
N GLY A 153 -14.96 0.10 10.35
CA GLY A 153 -14.44 0.24 11.71
C GLY A 153 -13.05 -0.37 11.86
N HIS A 154 -12.86 -1.59 11.35
CA HIS A 154 -11.54 -2.25 11.32
C HIS A 154 -10.52 -1.46 10.49
N SER A 155 -10.88 -1.01 9.28
CA SER A 155 -10.02 -0.14 8.47
C SER A 155 -9.62 1.15 9.19
N THR A 156 -10.58 1.80 9.85
CA THR A 156 -10.35 3.06 10.58
C THR A 156 -9.43 2.85 11.79
N LEU A 157 -9.65 1.77 12.54
CA LEU A 157 -8.78 1.41 13.66
C LEU A 157 -7.36 1.11 13.17
N ALA A 158 -7.22 0.36 12.08
CA ALA A 158 -5.91 0.10 11.49
C ALA A 158 -5.19 1.38 11.08
N LEU A 159 -5.88 2.31 10.42
CA LEU A 159 -5.29 3.59 10.00
C LEU A 159 -4.77 4.40 11.21
N LYS A 160 -5.54 4.44 12.31
CA LYS A 160 -5.08 5.09 13.55
C LYS A 160 -3.82 4.44 14.10
N ASN A 161 -3.75 3.11 14.11
CA ASN A 161 -2.55 2.39 14.56
C ASN A 161 -1.36 2.64 13.62
N VAL A 162 -1.54 2.66 12.29
CA VAL A 162 -0.46 3.01 11.34
C VAL A 162 0.09 4.40 11.65
N LEU A 163 -0.78 5.41 11.81
CA LEU A 163 -0.36 6.78 12.13
C LEU A 163 0.37 6.86 13.48
N ASN A 164 -0.12 6.15 14.49
CA ASN A 164 0.53 6.06 15.80
C ASN A 164 1.90 5.36 15.73
N GLY A 165 2.03 4.32 14.92
CA GLY A 165 3.30 3.64 14.67
C GLY A 165 4.30 4.57 13.98
N LEU A 166 3.87 5.25 12.91
CA LEU A 166 4.71 6.17 12.14
C LEU A 166 5.23 7.35 12.97
N SER A 167 4.40 7.93 13.86
CA SER A 167 4.82 9.05 14.72
C SER A 167 5.93 8.70 15.71
N ARG A 168 6.13 7.40 15.98
CA ARG A 168 7.09 6.88 16.95
C ARG A 168 8.39 6.37 16.31
N ILE A 169 8.51 6.40 14.99
CA ILE A 169 9.71 5.89 14.31
C ILE A 169 10.94 6.75 14.63
N SER A 170 12.05 6.08 14.86
CA SER A 170 13.41 6.65 14.87
C SER A 170 14.29 5.90 13.89
N VAL A 171 15.28 6.57 13.31
CA VAL A 171 16.23 5.95 12.36
C VAL A 171 17.54 5.65 13.07
N ASN A 172 17.97 4.40 13.02
CA ASN A 172 19.26 3.97 13.56
C ASN A 172 20.35 4.08 12.48
N ARG A 173 20.92 5.29 12.36
CA ARG A 173 21.92 5.58 11.32
C ARG A 173 23.19 4.74 11.45
N SER A 174 23.60 4.38 12.67
CA SER A 174 24.79 3.56 12.89
C SER A 174 24.56 2.13 12.41
N GLN A 175 23.42 1.51 12.75
CA GLN A 175 23.05 0.19 12.24
C GLN A 175 22.92 0.18 10.72
N LEU A 176 22.24 1.17 10.14
CA LEU A 176 22.10 1.29 8.68
C LEU A 176 23.47 1.37 7.98
N SER A 177 24.37 2.21 8.50
CA SER A 177 25.74 2.34 7.96
C SER A 177 26.54 1.06 8.13
N ALA A 178 26.40 0.37 9.27
CA ALA A 178 27.10 -0.87 9.55
C ALA A 178 26.64 -2.02 8.65
N GLU A 179 25.33 -2.12 8.36
CA GLU A 179 24.79 -3.10 7.41
C GLU A 179 25.31 -2.83 6.00
N LEU A 180 25.23 -1.59 5.51
CA LEU A 180 25.77 -1.23 4.19
C LEU A 180 27.26 -1.54 4.05
N ASN A 181 28.05 -1.28 5.10
CA ASN A 181 29.49 -1.55 5.07
C ASN A 181 29.85 -3.05 5.09
N LYS A 182 28.88 -3.94 5.37
CA LYS A 182 29.07 -5.40 5.27
C LYS A 182 28.71 -5.97 3.90
N HIS A 183 28.09 -5.16 3.03
CA HIS A 183 27.53 -5.62 1.77
C HIS A 183 28.14 -4.89 0.57
N TRP A 184 29.46 -5.02 0.38
CA TRP A 184 30.16 -4.38 -0.75
C TRP A 184 29.86 -5.06 -2.10
N GLU A 185 29.36 -6.29 -2.08
CA GLU A 185 28.93 -7.03 -3.27
C GLU A 185 27.83 -6.30 -4.07
N VAL A 186 27.08 -5.38 -3.46
CA VAL A 186 26.06 -4.58 -4.17
C VAL A 186 26.66 -3.69 -5.26
N LEU A 187 27.94 -3.30 -5.13
CA LEU A 187 28.64 -2.50 -6.14
C LEU A 187 28.99 -3.29 -7.41
N ALA A 188 28.82 -4.62 -7.39
CA ALA A 188 29.03 -5.49 -8.55
C ALA A 188 28.24 -5.02 -9.78
N GLU A 189 27.00 -4.55 -9.58
CA GLU A 189 26.15 -4.04 -10.65
C GLU A 189 26.76 -2.79 -11.31
N ALA A 190 27.27 -1.85 -10.52
CA ALA A 190 27.91 -0.63 -11.02
C ALA A 190 29.15 -0.95 -11.85
N VAL A 191 29.99 -1.86 -11.35
CA VAL A 191 31.19 -2.34 -12.05
C VAL A 191 30.82 -3.01 -13.38
N GLN A 192 29.85 -3.92 -13.36
CA GLN A 192 29.35 -4.58 -14.57
C GLN A 192 28.83 -3.56 -15.59
N THR A 193 28.06 -2.57 -15.14
CA THR A 193 27.45 -1.56 -16.02
C THR A 193 28.51 -0.70 -16.70
N ILE A 194 29.55 -0.29 -15.97
CA ILE A 194 30.68 0.46 -16.54
C ILE A 194 31.49 -0.40 -17.52
N LEU A 195 31.71 -1.68 -17.21
CA LEU A 195 32.37 -2.59 -18.14
C LEU A 195 31.59 -2.77 -19.44
N ARG A 196 30.26 -2.89 -19.36
CA ARG A 196 29.38 -2.94 -20.55
C ARG A 196 29.44 -1.65 -21.36
N LYS A 197 29.42 -0.48 -20.70
CA LYS A 197 29.63 0.83 -21.34
C LYS A 197 30.97 0.89 -22.07
N ALA A 198 32.01 0.27 -21.53
CA ALA A 198 33.34 0.18 -22.13
C ALA A 198 33.46 -0.91 -23.23
N GLY A 199 32.35 -1.55 -23.62
CA GLY A 199 32.33 -2.56 -24.69
C GLY A 199 32.82 -3.95 -24.28
N LYS A 200 33.00 -4.24 -22.99
CA LYS A 200 33.43 -5.57 -22.51
C LYS A 200 32.23 -6.49 -22.29
N GLN A 201 32.15 -7.56 -23.08
CA GLN A 201 31.02 -8.50 -23.08
C GLN A 201 31.04 -9.47 -21.88
N ASP A 202 32.22 -9.87 -21.39
CA ASP A 202 32.39 -10.87 -20.32
C ASP A 202 32.39 -10.28 -18.89
N ALA A 203 31.86 -9.07 -18.72
CA ALA A 203 31.85 -8.33 -17.45
C ALA A 203 31.16 -9.09 -16.30
N TYR A 204 30.14 -9.88 -16.63
CA TYR A 204 29.34 -10.64 -15.67
C TYR A 204 30.08 -11.86 -15.12
N GLU A 205 30.81 -12.58 -15.97
CA GLU A 205 31.59 -13.78 -15.59
C GLU A 205 32.70 -13.43 -14.59
N GLY A 206 33.44 -12.34 -14.85
CA GLY A 206 34.49 -11.85 -13.95
C GLY A 206 33.97 -11.40 -12.58
N MET A 207 32.81 -10.74 -12.54
CA MET A 207 32.18 -10.34 -11.27
C MET A 207 31.62 -11.52 -10.49
N LYS A 208 31.02 -12.49 -11.18
CA LYS A 208 30.46 -13.70 -10.57
C LYS A 208 31.55 -14.56 -9.91
N ALA A 209 32.75 -14.59 -10.48
CA ALA A 209 33.90 -15.27 -9.88
C ALA A 209 34.38 -14.59 -8.57
N LEU A 210 34.26 -13.26 -8.47
CA LEU A 210 34.66 -12.49 -7.28
C LEU A 210 33.65 -12.58 -6.13
N THR A 211 32.35 -12.61 -6.44
CA THR A 211 31.27 -12.49 -5.44
C THR A 211 30.72 -13.83 -4.97
N ARG A 212 30.97 -14.93 -5.69
CA ARG A 212 30.33 -16.23 -5.39
C ARG A 212 31.07 -16.97 -4.27
N GLY A 213 30.50 -16.94 -3.07
CA GLY A 213 30.96 -17.72 -1.92
C GLY A 213 32.09 -17.07 -1.10
N GLN A 214 32.45 -15.82 -1.39
CA GLN A 214 33.42 -15.04 -0.62
C GLN A 214 32.77 -13.78 -0.03
N GLN A 215 33.18 -13.37 1.16
CA GLN A 215 32.83 -12.06 1.68
C GLN A 215 33.55 -10.99 0.86
N VAL A 216 32.77 -10.09 0.28
CA VAL A 216 33.29 -8.96 -0.49
C VAL A 216 33.41 -7.77 0.46
N ASP A 217 34.60 -7.20 0.53
CA ASP A 217 34.87 -5.98 1.29
C ASP A 217 35.39 -4.87 0.37
N ALA A 218 35.68 -3.71 0.97
CA ALA A 218 36.21 -2.55 0.27
C ALA A 218 37.50 -2.84 -0.50
N ASN A 219 38.38 -3.68 0.06
CA ASN A 219 39.69 -3.98 -0.52
C ASN A 219 39.54 -4.92 -1.72
N SER A 220 38.69 -5.94 -1.61
CA SER A 220 38.37 -6.87 -2.70
C SER A 220 37.82 -6.14 -3.93
N ILE A 221 36.87 -5.21 -3.73
CA ILE A 221 36.35 -4.38 -4.84
C ILE A 221 37.46 -3.49 -5.44
N LYS A 222 38.27 -2.82 -4.61
CA LYS A 222 39.36 -1.96 -5.10
C LYS A 222 40.41 -2.74 -5.90
N GLN A 223 40.80 -3.92 -5.43
CA GLN A 223 41.74 -4.80 -6.13
C GLN A 223 41.18 -5.24 -7.48
N PHE A 224 39.91 -5.68 -7.51
CA PHE A 224 39.25 -6.07 -8.75
C PHE A 224 39.20 -4.90 -9.75
N VAL A 225 38.70 -3.74 -9.33
CA VAL A 225 38.62 -2.53 -10.17
C VAL A 225 40.00 -2.12 -10.68
N SER A 226 41.05 -2.30 -9.88
CA SER A 226 42.43 -1.98 -10.27
C SER A 226 42.97 -2.86 -11.41
N GLN A 227 42.50 -4.10 -11.53
CA GLN A 227 42.88 -5.03 -12.59
C GLN A 227 42.08 -4.82 -13.89
N LEU A 228 40.98 -4.07 -13.84
CA LEU A 228 40.18 -3.78 -15.02
C LEU A 228 40.92 -2.84 -15.96
N ASN A 229 41.03 -3.25 -17.23
CA ASN A 229 41.41 -2.36 -18.34
C ASN A 229 40.24 -1.42 -18.68
N LEU A 230 40.13 -0.32 -17.94
CA LEU A 230 39.13 0.75 -18.08
C LEU A 230 39.85 2.10 -18.19
N GLY A 231 39.21 3.09 -18.82
CA GLY A 231 39.74 4.46 -18.81
C GLY A 231 39.78 5.06 -17.40
N ASP A 232 40.75 5.94 -17.15
CA ASP A 232 41.04 6.48 -15.81
C ASP A 232 39.82 7.09 -15.12
N LYS A 233 38.98 7.82 -15.89
CA LYS A 233 37.77 8.44 -15.36
C LYS A 233 36.81 7.41 -14.77
N ASP A 234 36.50 6.36 -15.52
CA ASP A 234 35.54 5.33 -15.10
C ASP A 234 36.12 4.48 -13.96
N LYS A 235 37.44 4.23 -13.97
CA LYS A 235 38.15 3.55 -12.89
C LYS A 235 38.11 4.35 -11.58
N GLN A 236 38.37 5.66 -11.65
CA GLN A 236 38.28 6.57 -10.49
C GLN A 236 36.85 6.69 -9.97
N THR A 237 35.83 6.67 -10.83
CA THR A 237 34.43 6.61 -10.40
C THR A 237 34.17 5.35 -9.57
N LEU A 238 34.58 4.18 -10.06
CA LEU A 238 34.38 2.92 -9.34
C LEU A 238 35.15 2.83 -8.01
N LEU A 239 36.37 3.37 -7.95
CA LEU A 239 37.19 3.36 -6.74
C LEU A 239 36.67 4.27 -5.62
N LYS A 240 35.85 5.28 -5.96
CA LYS A 240 35.24 6.21 -5.00
C LYS A 240 33.89 5.73 -4.47
N LEU A 241 33.23 4.80 -5.16
CA LEU A 241 31.91 4.30 -4.76
C LEU A 241 31.99 3.53 -3.43
N THR A 242 30.93 3.68 -2.65
CA THR A 242 30.67 2.94 -1.43
C THR A 242 29.22 2.45 -1.44
N PRO A 243 28.87 1.38 -0.71
CA PRO A 243 27.47 0.97 -0.60
C PRO A 243 26.54 2.08 -0.10
N ALA A 244 27.07 3.04 0.68
CA ALA A 244 26.30 4.17 1.23
C ALA A 244 26.00 5.28 0.22
N ASP A 245 26.86 5.49 -0.78
CA ASP A 245 26.64 6.49 -1.83
C ASP A 245 25.99 5.92 -3.10
N TYR A 246 25.97 4.59 -3.25
CA TYR A 246 25.30 3.88 -4.35
C TYR A 246 23.77 3.83 -4.18
N THR A 247 23.15 5.01 -4.08
CA THR A 247 21.70 5.20 -3.91
C THR A 247 21.01 5.75 -5.15
N GLY A 248 21.77 5.96 -6.23
CA GLY A 248 21.26 6.43 -7.53
C GLY A 248 20.50 7.75 -7.41
N LEU A 249 19.26 7.76 -7.90
CA LEU A 249 18.40 8.95 -7.89
C LEU A 249 17.46 8.98 -6.66
N ALA A 250 17.63 8.09 -5.68
CA ALA A 250 16.68 7.97 -4.57
C ALA A 250 16.39 9.29 -3.84
N PRO A 251 17.38 10.15 -3.48
CA PRO A 251 17.08 11.44 -2.85
C PRO A 251 16.25 12.37 -3.73
N LYS A 252 16.56 12.44 -5.03
CA LYS A 252 15.83 13.29 -5.99
C LYS A 252 14.39 12.83 -6.20
N LEU A 253 14.17 11.51 -6.24
CA LEU A 253 12.83 10.95 -6.41
C LEU A 253 11.95 11.26 -5.19
N VAL A 254 12.51 11.28 -3.99
CA VAL A 254 11.77 11.68 -2.76
C VAL A 254 11.39 13.16 -2.80
N GLU A 255 12.24 14.04 -3.33
CA GLU A 255 11.94 15.47 -3.48
C GLU A 255 10.84 15.79 -4.50
N MET A 256 10.46 14.84 -5.35
CA MET A 256 9.40 15.01 -6.35
C MET A 256 7.99 14.70 -5.83
N ILE A 257 7.87 14.14 -4.62
CA ILE A 257 6.62 13.69 -4.00
C ILE A 257 6.16 14.75 -2.99
#